data_AF-A0A813FFQ9-F1
#
_entry.id   AF-A0A813FFQ9-F1
#
_cell.length_a   1.000
_cell.length_b   1.000
_cell.length_c   1.000
_cell.angle_alpha   90.00
_cell.angle_beta   90.00
_cell.angle_gamma   90.00
#
_symmetry.space_group_name_H-M   'P 1'
#
loop_
_entity.id
_entity.type
_entity.pdbx_description
1 polymer ?
#
loop_
_entity_poly.entity_id
_entity_poly.type
_entity_poly.pdbx_seq_one_letter_code
_entity_poly.pdbx_strand_id
1 'polypeptide(L)'
;MWWKDGLRFGCTACGRCCTRRLPAASSPLAEKEIRSMARVIGVSSTRFKAEYTELLPSETDPVRRLGVDESGKCRLLTSSGKCSVYKARPAGCQTYPFWPENVASPYEWAREAMMCEGIGSPWAQTLAESADKPAPPEVGTEEIEINLLIEELRRAGTLSEQNWTYPEAAEHLESLRESGMDELALEPWPVPRRALYHEGGLVVLETTEVGNFGAEERDEKLKPTTEHQASNVVGEQGVVDFKEDLSWVTRSLHFESSIGVVQTEVRYHPEEQRFDHSCLGFGVHQSFLQLLREASLSLKLPSAHSETTVAVLGGGGGALPMALHHVSARDHATHGPLAAICKIVVVEKDQHVADLAYRFFGFQDSAEFQSPALPRIELRVEDALAFFAPEGDPGQSESQEEETQQPKDSIAAVFVDIAGAALPESSSSDAGLMLTPPPAFLSGSFVKAALSAVLPLHGVVAWNVLVSSVNESAALESAADAIAAAIGDDLTSSGRISVSVLGPMRRTGGCSQWLLIASAGARNLLGSLPIEPAASRDPSKIDTE
;
A
#
# COMPACT_ATOMS: atom_id res chain seq x y z
N MET A 1 19.97 20.80 3.14
CA MET A 1 19.21 19.81 2.36
C MET A 1 19.89 18.45 2.43
N TRP A 2 19.15 17.35 2.32
CA TRP A 2 19.74 15.98 2.34
C TRP A 2 20.49 15.65 1.06
N TRP A 3 20.12 16.27 -0.07
CA TRP A 3 20.72 16.13 -1.39
C TRP A 3 21.91 17.08 -1.63
N LYS A 4 22.53 17.63 -0.57
CA LYS A 4 23.66 18.59 -0.67
C LYS A 4 24.87 18.06 -1.45
N ASP A 5 25.00 16.74 -1.54
CA ASP A 5 26.07 16.02 -2.24
C ASP A 5 25.65 15.62 -3.67
N GLY A 6 24.53 16.16 -4.16
CA GLY A 6 23.93 15.85 -5.45
C GLY A 6 22.97 14.66 -5.44
N LEU A 7 22.34 14.41 -6.59
CA LEU A 7 21.46 13.26 -6.85
C LEU A 7 21.89 12.54 -8.12
N ARG A 8 21.40 11.33 -8.36
CA ARG A 8 21.66 10.60 -9.61
C ARG A 8 20.41 10.54 -10.45
N PHE A 9 20.44 11.12 -11.65
CA PHE A 9 19.32 11.07 -12.58
C PHE A 9 19.77 11.16 -14.04
N GLY A 10 19.23 10.29 -14.89
CA GLY A 10 19.41 10.35 -16.35
C GLY A 10 18.15 9.92 -17.08
N CYS A 11 17.47 10.87 -17.73
CA CYS A 11 16.24 10.57 -18.46
C CYS A 11 16.51 9.62 -19.65
N THR A 12 15.92 8.43 -19.64
CA THR A 12 16.02 7.43 -20.73
C THR A 12 14.98 7.63 -21.84
N ALA A 13 14.12 8.65 -21.71
CA ALA A 13 12.96 8.88 -22.56
C ALA A 13 11.97 7.68 -22.61
N CYS A 14 11.85 6.94 -21.50
CA CYS A 14 10.99 5.76 -21.36
C CYS A 14 9.48 6.03 -21.41
N GLY A 15 9.05 7.28 -21.28
CA GLY A 15 7.63 7.66 -21.31
C GLY A 15 6.82 7.30 -20.06
N ARG A 16 7.43 6.72 -19.02
CA ARG A 16 6.73 6.37 -17.77
C ARG A 16 6.12 7.58 -17.06
N CYS A 17 6.78 8.74 -17.09
CA CYS A 17 6.21 9.97 -16.54
C CYS A 17 4.94 10.43 -17.31
N CYS A 18 4.85 10.13 -18.61
CA CYS A 18 3.67 10.43 -19.43
C CYS A 18 2.48 9.48 -19.19
N THR A 19 2.68 8.39 -18.45
CA THR A 19 1.63 7.41 -18.13
C THR A 19 1.34 7.28 -16.64
N ARG A 20 2.32 7.58 -15.77
CA ARG A 20 2.23 7.32 -14.32
C ARG A 20 2.23 8.56 -13.42
N ARG A 21 2.84 9.68 -13.84
CA ARG A 21 3.01 10.90 -13.01
C ARG A 21 2.35 12.15 -13.59
N LEU A 22 2.12 12.18 -14.91
CA LEU A 22 1.53 13.29 -15.67
C LEU A 22 1.97 14.71 -15.23
N PRO A 23 3.30 15.00 -15.21
CA PRO A 23 3.91 16.27 -14.83
C PRO A 23 3.18 17.58 -15.14
N ALA A 24 2.96 17.85 -16.43
CA ALA A 24 2.40 19.09 -16.93
C ALA A 24 0.87 19.02 -17.11
N ALA A 25 0.25 17.97 -16.58
CA ALA A 25 -1.20 17.90 -16.39
C ALA A 25 -1.62 18.43 -15.00
N SER A 26 -0.70 19.02 -14.23
CA SER A 26 -0.99 19.47 -12.87
C SER A 26 -1.00 20.99 -12.72
N SER A 27 -0.55 21.77 -13.72
CA SER A 27 -0.58 23.25 -13.66
C SER A 27 -0.49 23.89 -15.06
N PRO A 28 -0.62 25.22 -15.18
CA PRO A 28 -0.85 25.88 -16.46
C PRO A 28 0.41 25.99 -17.33
N LEU A 29 0.20 26.01 -18.64
CA LEU A 29 1.21 26.16 -19.69
C LEU A 29 1.33 27.63 -20.12
N ALA A 30 2.55 28.11 -20.31
CA ALA A 30 2.79 29.40 -20.93
C ALA A 30 2.49 29.36 -22.44
N GLU A 31 2.10 30.50 -23.03
CA GLU A 31 1.78 30.58 -24.46
C GLU A 31 3.00 30.27 -25.35
N LYS A 32 4.22 30.65 -24.94
CA LYS A 32 5.45 30.29 -25.63
C LYS A 32 5.71 28.78 -25.61
N GLU A 33 5.38 28.08 -24.53
CA GLU A 33 5.50 26.62 -24.45
C GLU A 33 4.53 25.95 -25.43
N ILE A 34 3.27 26.38 -25.45
CA ILE A 34 2.25 25.92 -26.40
C ILE A 34 2.72 26.12 -27.84
N ARG A 35 3.22 27.31 -28.19
CA ARG A 35 3.74 27.60 -29.54
C ARG A 35 4.93 26.70 -29.90
N SER A 36 5.82 26.45 -28.95
CA SER A 36 7.01 25.62 -29.16
C SER A 36 6.63 24.16 -29.41
N MET A 37 5.73 23.60 -28.60
CA MET A 37 5.21 22.25 -28.80
C MET A 37 4.42 22.10 -30.10
N ALA A 38 3.52 23.06 -30.40
CA ALA A 38 2.74 23.07 -31.64
C ALA A 38 3.62 23.05 -32.89
N ARG A 39 4.72 23.81 -32.89
CA ARG A 39 5.71 23.84 -33.98
C ARG A 39 6.37 22.48 -34.19
N VAL A 40 6.72 21.77 -33.11
CA VAL A 40 7.34 20.44 -33.19
C VAL A 40 6.35 19.40 -33.75
N ILE A 41 5.09 19.47 -33.35
CA ILE A 41 4.03 18.59 -33.88
C ILE A 41 3.67 18.93 -35.34
N GLY A 42 3.86 20.19 -35.75
CA GLY A 42 3.50 20.66 -37.10
C GLY A 42 2.04 21.10 -37.22
N VAL A 43 1.43 21.59 -36.13
CA VAL A 43 0.06 22.12 -36.11
C VAL A 43 0.03 23.59 -35.67
N SER A 44 -1.07 24.29 -35.94
CA SER A 44 -1.26 25.64 -35.40
C SER A 44 -1.45 25.61 -33.88
N SER A 45 -1.11 26.70 -33.19
CA SER A 45 -1.32 26.80 -31.73
C SER A 45 -2.80 26.60 -31.35
N THR A 46 -3.73 27.11 -32.17
CA THR A 46 -5.17 26.92 -31.96
C THR A 46 -5.55 25.44 -32.00
N ARG A 47 -5.04 24.71 -33.00
CA ARG A 47 -5.28 23.26 -33.12
C ARG A 47 -4.61 22.50 -31.98
N PHE A 48 -3.38 22.88 -31.61
CA PHE A 48 -2.68 22.27 -30.49
C PHE A 48 -3.46 22.41 -29.18
N LYS A 49 -3.95 23.61 -28.89
CA LYS A 49 -4.80 23.89 -27.72
C LYS A 49 -6.06 23.02 -27.71
N ALA A 50 -6.71 22.84 -28.85
CA ALA A 50 -7.93 22.02 -28.92
C ALA A 50 -7.65 20.52 -28.73
N GLU A 51 -6.58 19.99 -29.33
CA GLU A 51 -6.33 18.55 -29.42
C GLU A 51 -5.47 18.01 -28.27
N TYR A 52 -4.52 18.79 -27.75
CA TYR A 52 -3.48 18.30 -26.83
C TYR A 52 -3.51 18.95 -25.45
N THR A 53 -4.40 19.92 -25.22
CA THR A 53 -4.53 20.59 -23.92
C THR A 53 -5.96 20.49 -23.40
N GLU A 54 -6.12 20.68 -22.11
CA GLU A 54 -7.41 20.81 -21.45
C GLU A 54 -7.45 22.09 -20.61
N LEU A 55 -8.66 22.60 -20.41
CA LEU A 55 -8.87 23.79 -19.58
C LEU A 55 -8.88 23.38 -18.11
N LEU A 56 -8.17 24.15 -17.29
CA LEU A 56 -8.34 24.11 -15.85
C LEU A 56 -9.46 25.09 -15.44
N PRO A 57 -10.35 24.69 -14.51
CA PRO A 57 -11.23 25.64 -13.84
C PRO A 57 -10.38 26.73 -13.18
N SER A 58 -10.72 28.00 -13.43
CA SER A 58 -10.02 29.16 -12.88
C SER A 58 -11.03 30.29 -12.71
N GLU A 59 -10.93 31.01 -11.59
CA GLU A 59 -11.83 32.11 -11.21
C GLU A 59 -11.64 33.36 -12.08
N THR A 60 -10.47 33.53 -12.71
CA THR A 60 -10.09 34.78 -13.41
C THR A 60 -10.04 34.60 -14.93
N ASP A 61 -9.25 33.63 -15.41
CA ASP A 61 -9.04 33.34 -16.83
C ASP A 61 -8.81 31.83 -17.06
N PRO A 62 -9.32 31.26 -18.16
CA PRO A 62 -9.15 29.83 -18.47
C PRO A 62 -7.69 29.51 -18.82
N VAL A 63 -6.97 28.92 -17.87
CA VAL A 63 -5.61 28.43 -18.07
C VAL A 63 -5.62 27.00 -18.65
N ARG A 64 -4.55 26.63 -19.38
CA ARG A 64 -4.45 25.36 -20.09
C ARG A 64 -3.36 24.48 -19.51
N ARG A 65 -3.62 23.18 -19.41
CA ARG A 65 -2.62 22.15 -19.08
C ARG A 65 -2.55 21.10 -20.17
N LEU A 66 -1.52 20.24 -20.15
CA LEU A 66 -1.49 19.11 -21.09
C LEU A 66 -2.67 18.17 -20.84
N GLY A 67 -3.34 17.76 -21.92
CA GLY A 67 -4.47 16.85 -21.86
C GLY A 67 -4.04 15.39 -21.78
N VAL A 68 -4.91 14.57 -21.20
CA VAL A 68 -4.80 13.11 -21.19
C VAL A 68 -5.81 12.47 -22.14
N ASP A 69 -5.49 11.28 -22.64
CA ASP A 69 -6.42 10.43 -23.38
C ASP A 69 -7.36 9.66 -22.44
N GLU A 70 -8.28 8.90 -23.02
CA GLU A 70 -9.25 8.08 -22.27
C GLU A 70 -8.59 6.99 -21.43
N SER A 71 -7.35 6.61 -21.75
CA SER A 71 -6.54 5.66 -20.98
C SER A 71 -5.72 6.34 -19.87
N GLY A 72 -5.87 7.66 -19.69
CA GLY A 72 -5.12 8.44 -18.71
C GLY A 72 -3.66 8.67 -19.07
N LYS A 73 -3.28 8.52 -20.35
CA LYS A 73 -1.91 8.81 -20.83
C LYS A 73 -1.85 10.21 -21.41
N CYS A 74 -0.71 10.88 -21.32
CA CYS A 74 -0.52 12.18 -21.96
C CYS A 74 -0.74 12.07 -23.48
N ARG A 75 -1.52 12.99 -24.07
CA ARG A 75 -1.81 13.00 -25.52
C ARG A 75 -0.58 13.21 -26.42
N LEU A 76 0.56 13.62 -25.84
CA LEU A 76 1.83 13.77 -26.54
C LEU A 76 2.70 12.50 -26.50
N LEU A 77 2.20 11.42 -25.88
CA LEU A 77 2.88 10.12 -25.90
C LEU A 77 2.61 9.41 -27.23
N THR A 78 3.67 9.02 -27.93
CA THR A 78 3.55 8.25 -29.16
C THR A 78 3.20 6.79 -28.87
N SER A 79 2.70 6.09 -29.90
CA SER A 79 2.49 4.63 -29.84
C SER A 79 3.78 3.84 -29.54
N SER A 80 4.95 4.41 -29.83
CA SER A 80 6.26 3.84 -29.47
C SER A 80 6.68 4.10 -28.02
N GLY A 81 5.83 4.72 -27.20
CA GLY A 81 6.11 5.00 -25.79
C GLY A 81 7.05 6.20 -25.56
N LYS A 82 7.28 7.05 -26.56
CA LYS A 82 8.17 8.22 -26.46
C LYS A 82 7.38 9.52 -26.51
N CYS A 83 7.89 10.58 -25.89
CA CYS A 83 7.28 11.90 -26.00
C CYS A 83 7.53 12.50 -27.39
N SER A 84 6.46 12.87 -28.10
CA SER A 84 6.54 13.47 -29.43
C SER A 84 7.19 14.86 -29.44
N VAL A 85 7.19 15.57 -28.31
CA VAL A 85 7.79 16.90 -28.14
C VAL A 85 8.96 16.90 -27.17
N TYR A 86 9.71 15.80 -27.05
CA TYR A 86 10.75 15.64 -26.02
C TYR A 86 11.70 16.85 -25.85
N LYS A 87 12.14 17.48 -26.94
CA LYS A 87 13.01 18.68 -26.91
C LYS A 87 12.30 20.00 -26.59
N ALA A 88 10.98 20.04 -26.73
CA ALA A 88 10.13 21.20 -26.48
C ALA A 88 9.14 20.95 -25.33
N ARG A 89 9.50 20.04 -24.41
CA ARG A 89 8.69 19.74 -23.22
C ARG A 89 8.42 21.02 -22.42
N PRO A 90 7.25 21.17 -21.80
CA PRO A 90 6.99 22.30 -20.91
C PRO A 90 7.82 22.18 -19.63
N ALA A 91 7.95 23.27 -18.87
CA ALA A 91 8.78 23.37 -17.68
C ALA A 91 8.54 22.23 -16.69
N GLY A 92 7.29 21.89 -16.37
CA GLY A 92 6.98 20.80 -15.43
C GLY A 92 7.47 19.41 -15.91
N CYS A 93 7.50 19.18 -17.23
CA CYS A 93 8.05 17.97 -17.81
C CYS A 93 9.59 17.99 -17.91
N GLN A 94 10.22 19.18 -17.87
CA GLN A 94 11.67 19.35 -17.85
C GLN A 94 12.23 19.27 -16.43
N THR A 95 11.50 19.79 -15.43
CA THR A 95 11.89 19.75 -14.00
C THR A 95 11.75 18.37 -13.37
N TYR A 96 11.01 17.45 -13.98
CA TYR A 96 10.92 16.07 -13.50
C TYR A 96 12.29 15.36 -13.57
N PRO A 97 12.75 14.70 -12.48
CA PRO A 97 12.02 14.32 -11.27
C PRO A 97 12.24 15.23 -10.06
N PHE A 98 12.91 16.38 -10.21
CA PHE A 98 13.30 17.29 -9.12
C PHE A 98 12.14 18.13 -8.56
N TRP A 99 10.93 17.60 -8.53
CA TRP A 99 9.81 18.29 -7.90
C TRP A 99 9.98 18.29 -6.38
N PRO A 100 9.50 19.33 -5.69
CA PRO A 100 9.64 19.46 -4.25
C PRO A 100 9.24 18.21 -3.47
N GLU A 101 8.10 17.59 -3.83
CA GLU A 101 7.63 16.36 -3.20
C GLU A 101 8.55 15.17 -3.43
N ASN A 102 9.23 15.05 -4.58
CA ASN A 102 10.11 13.92 -4.87
C ASN A 102 11.46 14.07 -4.18
N VAL A 103 11.95 15.30 -4.01
CA VAL A 103 13.24 15.58 -3.35
C VAL A 103 13.07 15.95 -1.88
N ALA A 104 11.88 15.83 -1.31
CA ALA A 104 11.60 16.19 0.08
C ALA A 104 12.40 15.32 1.08
N SER A 105 12.61 14.04 0.76
CA SER A 105 13.40 13.13 1.60
C SER A 105 14.07 12.02 0.76
N PRO A 106 15.09 11.32 1.30
CA PRO A 106 15.65 10.15 0.65
C PRO A 106 14.60 9.07 0.32
N TYR A 107 13.59 8.92 1.19
CA TYR A 107 12.47 7.99 0.99
C TYR A 107 11.60 8.40 -0.20
N GLU A 108 11.25 9.68 -0.30
CA GLU A 108 10.42 10.23 -1.40
C GLU A 108 11.12 10.05 -2.75
N TRP A 109 12.44 10.29 -2.78
CA TRP A 109 13.27 10.08 -3.96
C TRP A 109 13.35 8.61 -4.36
N ALA A 110 13.54 7.73 -3.38
CA ALA A 110 13.58 6.29 -3.58
C ALA A 110 12.24 5.70 -4.03
N ARG A 111 11.13 6.22 -3.51
CA ARG A 111 9.78 5.87 -3.98
C ARG A 111 9.55 6.34 -5.41
N GLU A 112 10.03 7.53 -5.78
CA GLU A 112 9.97 7.99 -7.18
C GLU A 112 10.80 7.11 -8.11
N ALA A 113 11.93 6.56 -7.63
CA ALA A 113 12.78 5.67 -8.41
C ALA A 113 12.06 4.40 -8.89
N MET A 114 11.04 3.92 -8.17
CA MET A 114 10.20 2.82 -8.65
C MET A 114 9.38 3.18 -9.91
N MET A 115 9.12 4.46 -10.10
CA MET A 115 8.32 4.97 -11.21
C MET A 115 9.19 5.38 -12.39
N CYS A 116 10.45 5.73 -12.15
CA CYS A 116 11.41 6.14 -13.16
C CYS A 116 12.76 5.44 -13.01
N GLU A 117 13.07 4.56 -13.96
CA GLU A 117 14.35 3.87 -14.10
C GLU A 117 15.57 4.81 -14.30
N GLY A 118 15.33 6.09 -14.56
CA GLY A 118 16.38 7.08 -14.70
C GLY A 118 16.91 7.57 -13.36
N ILE A 119 16.21 7.31 -12.26
CA ILE A 119 16.57 7.78 -10.92
C ILE A 119 17.47 6.75 -10.23
N GLY A 120 18.63 7.20 -9.77
CA GLY A 120 19.46 6.43 -8.86
C GLY A 120 19.13 6.80 -7.42
N SER A 121 18.80 5.82 -6.59
CA SER A 121 18.53 6.03 -5.17
C SER A 121 19.36 5.11 -4.29
N PRO A 122 19.93 5.63 -3.18
CA PRO A 122 20.64 4.79 -2.22
C PRO A 122 19.73 3.80 -1.48
N TRP A 123 18.42 4.04 -1.39
CA TRP A 123 17.46 3.19 -0.67
C TRP A 123 16.70 2.21 -1.58
N ALA A 124 16.84 2.33 -2.91
CA ALA A 124 16.15 1.46 -3.87
C ALA A 124 17.08 0.38 -4.46
N GLN A 125 18.28 0.19 -3.89
CA GLN A 125 19.33 -0.68 -4.45
C GLN A 125 18.94 -2.17 -4.55
N THR A 126 17.83 -2.57 -3.93
CA THR A 126 17.38 -3.97 -3.83
C THR A 126 16.32 -4.38 -4.85
N LEU A 127 15.74 -3.45 -5.61
CA LEU A 127 14.98 -3.84 -6.81
C LEU A 127 16.02 -4.26 -7.84
N ALA A 128 16.10 -5.56 -8.10
CA ALA A 128 17.08 -6.19 -8.98
C ALA A 128 17.05 -5.63 -10.42
N GLU A 129 17.58 -4.43 -10.62
CA GLU A 129 18.09 -3.99 -11.90
C GLU A 129 19.49 -4.57 -12.03
N SER A 130 19.66 -5.37 -13.08
CA SER A 130 20.88 -6.10 -13.42
C SER A 130 22.14 -5.27 -13.13
N ALA A 131 23.15 -5.89 -12.53
CA ALA A 131 24.49 -5.33 -12.32
C ALA A 131 25.17 -4.77 -13.59
N ASP A 132 24.56 -4.96 -14.77
CA ASP A 132 25.00 -4.48 -16.08
C ASP A 132 24.46 -3.09 -16.50
N LYS A 133 23.53 -2.46 -15.76
CA LYS A 133 23.02 -1.12 -16.12
C LYS A 133 23.97 -0.05 -15.55
N PRO A 134 24.52 0.86 -16.38
CA PRO A 134 25.38 1.93 -15.87
C PRO A 134 24.58 2.82 -14.92
N ALA A 135 25.20 3.19 -13.80
CA ALA A 135 24.59 4.10 -12.83
C ALA A 135 24.18 5.41 -13.53
N PRO A 136 23.00 5.99 -13.20
CA PRO A 136 22.62 7.29 -13.74
C PRO A 136 23.67 8.36 -13.41
N PRO A 137 23.83 9.37 -14.29
CA PRO A 137 24.81 10.43 -14.08
C PRO A 137 24.47 11.24 -12.82
N GLU A 138 25.50 11.85 -12.25
CA GLU A 138 25.35 12.77 -11.13
C GLU A 138 24.79 14.10 -11.61
N VAL A 139 23.88 14.65 -10.82
CA VAL A 139 23.29 15.97 -10.97
C VAL A 139 23.69 16.79 -9.75
N GLY A 140 24.35 17.91 -10.01
CA GLY A 140 24.88 18.78 -8.97
C GLY A 140 23.79 19.58 -8.25
N THR A 141 24.09 20.04 -7.05
CA THR A 141 23.21 20.83 -6.17
C THR A 141 22.63 22.06 -6.86
N GLU A 142 23.44 22.77 -7.67
CA GLU A 142 23.02 23.96 -8.42
C GLU A 142 21.93 23.65 -9.46
N GLU A 143 22.07 22.55 -10.20
CA GLU A 143 21.04 22.13 -11.16
C GLU A 143 19.75 21.71 -10.44
N ILE A 144 19.85 21.05 -9.28
CA ILE A 144 18.68 20.69 -8.46
C ILE A 144 17.94 21.95 -7.98
N GLU A 145 18.67 22.95 -7.49
CA GLU A 145 18.12 24.24 -7.03
C GLU A 145 17.39 24.98 -8.16
N ILE A 146 18.00 25.08 -9.34
CA ILE A 146 17.38 25.70 -10.52
C ILE A 146 16.07 24.99 -10.88
N ASN A 147 16.07 23.65 -10.92
CA ASN A 147 14.87 22.89 -11.24
C ASN A 147 13.74 23.09 -10.20
N LEU A 148 14.09 23.16 -8.91
CA LEU A 148 13.14 23.44 -7.83
C LEU A 148 12.52 24.82 -7.97
N LEU A 149 13.34 25.85 -8.19
CA LEU A 149 12.87 27.22 -8.37
C LEU A 149 11.97 27.37 -9.60
N ILE A 150 12.34 26.75 -10.73
CA ILE A 150 11.48 26.74 -11.92
C ILE A 150 10.14 26.05 -11.61
N GLU A 151 10.16 24.96 -10.86
CA GLU A 151 8.95 24.24 -10.47
C GLU A 151 8.06 25.07 -9.52
N GLU A 152 8.64 25.83 -8.60
CA GLU A 152 7.92 26.78 -7.74
C GLU A 152 7.29 27.92 -8.56
N LEU A 153 8.07 28.57 -9.43
CA LEU A 153 7.57 29.60 -10.36
C LEU A 153 6.44 29.07 -11.25
N ARG A 154 6.52 27.79 -11.65
CA ARG A 154 5.48 27.13 -12.43
C ARG A 154 4.21 26.91 -11.61
N ARG A 155 4.32 26.41 -10.38
CA ARG A 155 3.18 26.20 -9.47
C ARG A 155 2.50 27.49 -9.08
N ALA A 156 3.28 28.56 -8.89
CA ALA A 156 2.78 29.91 -8.64
C ALA A 156 2.12 30.56 -9.86
N GLY A 157 2.22 29.96 -11.06
CA GLY A 157 1.69 30.52 -12.30
C GLY A 157 2.57 31.61 -12.93
N THR A 158 3.66 32.01 -12.28
CA THR A 158 4.58 33.07 -12.73
C THR A 158 5.14 32.81 -14.13
N LEU A 159 5.48 31.56 -14.46
CA LEU A 159 5.95 31.23 -15.81
C LEU A 159 4.89 31.51 -16.88
N SER A 160 3.61 31.27 -16.58
CA SER A 160 2.50 31.57 -17.48
C SER A 160 2.28 33.08 -17.61
N GLU A 161 2.30 33.81 -16.48
CA GLU A 161 2.14 35.27 -16.43
C GLU A 161 3.25 36.01 -17.18
N GLN A 162 4.51 35.64 -16.93
CA GLN A 162 5.69 36.20 -17.61
C GLN A 162 5.88 35.60 -19.02
N ASN A 163 5.10 34.59 -19.37
CA ASN A 163 5.17 33.86 -20.63
C ASN A 163 6.60 33.35 -20.92
N TRP A 164 7.23 32.78 -19.90
CA TRP A 164 8.57 32.21 -19.95
C TRP A 164 8.53 30.73 -20.32
N THR A 165 9.58 30.28 -21.02
CA THR A 165 9.92 28.88 -21.20
C THR A 165 10.91 28.43 -20.13
N TYR A 166 11.11 27.11 -19.97
CA TYR A 166 12.14 26.60 -19.06
C TYR A 166 13.54 27.21 -19.30
N PRO A 167 14.08 27.26 -20.55
CA PRO A 167 15.41 27.86 -20.76
C PRO A 167 15.47 29.34 -20.35
N GLU A 168 14.42 30.12 -20.65
CA GLU A 168 14.37 31.54 -20.26
C GLU A 168 14.34 31.71 -18.74
N ALA A 169 13.62 30.84 -18.03
CA ALA A 169 13.61 30.83 -16.57
C ALA A 169 14.98 30.41 -16.01
N ALA A 170 15.60 29.36 -16.54
CA ALA A 170 16.93 28.90 -16.13
C ALA A 170 18.00 29.98 -16.31
N GLU A 171 18.06 30.62 -17.49
CA GLU A 171 18.98 31.74 -17.78
C GLU A 171 18.77 32.92 -16.82
N HIS A 172 17.51 33.21 -16.47
CA HIS A 172 17.20 34.27 -15.52
C HIS A 172 17.73 33.96 -14.11
N LEU A 173 17.51 32.73 -13.64
CA LEU A 173 17.94 32.31 -12.30
C LEU A 173 19.47 32.27 -12.19
N GLU A 174 20.16 31.76 -13.23
CA GLU A 174 21.62 31.81 -13.32
C GLU A 174 22.15 33.25 -13.23
N SER A 175 21.53 34.19 -13.96
CA SER A 175 21.90 35.61 -13.89
C SER A 175 21.69 36.23 -12.51
N LEU A 176 20.66 35.81 -11.76
CA LEU A 176 20.43 36.29 -10.40
C LEU A 176 21.54 35.79 -9.45
N ARG A 177 21.90 34.50 -9.55
CA ARG A 177 23.01 33.91 -8.78
C ARG A 177 24.34 34.63 -9.03
N GLU A 178 24.68 34.88 -10.30
CA GLU A 178 25.90 35.63 -10.67
C GLU A 178 25.95 37.04 -10.09
N SER A 179 24.78 37.67 -9.91
CA SER A 179 24.67 39.01 -9.33
C SER A 179 24.84 39.05 -7.80
N GLY A 180 25.05 37.89 -7.16
CA GLY A 180 25.18 37.76 -5.72
C GLY A 180 23.84 37.91 -4.98
N MET A 181 22.72 37.87 -5.71
CA MET A 181 21.44 37.57 -5.09
C MET A 181 21.47 36.08 -4.78
N ASP A 182 21.71 35.77 -3.51
CA ASP A 182 21.49 34.41 -2.98
C ASP A 182 20.01 34.13 -3.20
N GLU A 183 19.72 33.40 -4.27
CA GLU A 183 18.36 33.08 -4.66
C GLU A 183 17.69 32.41 -3.48
N LEU A 184 16.62 33.08 -3.02
CA LEU A 184 15.60 32.64 -2.09
C LEU A 184 16.02 31.45 -1.23
N ALA A 185 16.20 31.68 0.07
CA ALA A 185 16.19 30.59 1.03
C ALA A 185 14.92 29.76 0.78
N LEU A 186 15.04 28.69 -0.01
CA LEU A 186 13.96 27.78 -0.31
C LEU A 186 13.47 27.33 1.04
N GLU A 187 12.28 27.78 1.44
CA GLU A 187 11.67 27.22 2.62
C GLU A 187 11.58 25.72 2.34
N PRO A 188 12.20 24.87 3.18
CA PRO A 188 12.24 23.46 2.89
C PRO A 188 10.82 22.98 2.72
N TRP A 189 10.52 22.44 1.55
CA TRP A 189 9.19 21.91 1.27
C TRP A 189 8.78 20.97 2.40
N PRO A 190 7.53 21.06 2.91
CA PRO A 190 7.09 20.24 4.02
C PRO A 190 7.34 18.77 3.66
N VAL A 191 8.19 18.13 4.46
CA VAL A 191 8.56 16.74 4.25
C VAL A 191 7.33 15.91 4.58
N PRO A 192 6.65 15.24 3.65
CA PRO A 192 5.33 14.62 3.93
C PRO A 192 5.39 13.59 5.06
N ARG A 193 6.55 12.95 5.19
CA ARG A 193 6.84 11.87 6.12
C ARG A 193 8.25 11.96 6.68
N ARG A 194 8.37 11.93 7.99
CA ARG A 194 9.65 11.85 8.71
C ARG A 194 10.05 10.39 8.91
N ALA A 195 11.30 10.06 8.60
CA ALA A 195 11.86 8.76 8.99
C ALA A 195 12.19 8.74 10.49
N LEU A 196 11.58 7.80 11.22
CA LEU A 196 11.86 7.52 12.63
C LEU A 196 12.93 6.44 12.81
N TYR A 197 13.05 5.55 11.82
CA TYR A 197 14.00 4.44 11.80
C TYR A 197 14.35 4.09 10.36
N HIS A 198 15.62 3.78 10.11
CA HIS A 198 16.12 3.31 8.83
C HIS A 198 17.41 2.49 9.06
N GLU A 199 17.28 1.17 9.09
CA GLU A 199 18.41 0.24 9.24
C GLU A 199 17.98 -1.18 8.83
N GLY A 200 18.91 -1.98 8.30
CA GLY A 200 18.65 -3.38 7.97
C GLY A 200 17.62 -3.61 6.86
N GLY A 201 17.39 -2.63 5.97
CA GLY A 201 16.37 -2.70 4.93
C GLY A 201 14.95 -2.38 5.42
N LEU A 202 14.80 -1.97 6.69
CA LEU A 202 13.53 -1.60 7.31
C LEU A 202 13.45 -0.09 7.49
N VAL A 203 12.30 0.50 7.17
CA VAL A 203 12.04 1.94 7.31
C VAL A 203 10.76 2.14 8.09
N VAL A 204 10.82 2.95 9.16
CA VAL A 204 9.63 3.44 9.87
C VAL A 204 9.44 4.91 9.57
N LEU A 205 8.26 5.26 9.08
CA LEU A 205 7.88 6.63 8.74
C LEU A 205 6.73 7.11 9.62
N GLU A 206 6.69 8.42 9.86
CA GLU A 206 5.59 9.13 10.52
C GLU A 206 5.17 10.30 9.66
N THR A 207 3.87 10.47 9.38
CA THR A 207 3.37 11.62 8.62
C THR A 207 3.60 12.92 9.40
N THR A 208 3.97 14.00 8.70
CA THR A 208 4.21 15.31 9.34
C THR A 208 2.96 16.17 9.43
N GLU A 209 1.98 15.89 8.59
CA GLU A 209 0.66 16.53 8.63
C GLU A 209 -0.40 15.52 9.07
N VAL A 210 -1.51 16.06 9.58
CA VAL A 210 -2.71 15.29 9.88
C VAL A 210 -3.27 14.82 8.56
N GLY A 211 -3.01 13.57 8.25
CA GLY A 211 -3.41 12.93 7.01
C GLY A 211 -4.56 11.95 7.22
N ASN A 212 -5.23 11.65 6.13
CA ASN A 212 -6.24 10.62 6.06
C ASN A 212 -5.59 9.25 6.36
N PHE A 213 -5.90 8.63 7.50
CA PHE A 213 -5.49 7.25 7.80
C PHE A 213 -5.98 6.29 6.69
N GLY A 214 -5.16 5.34 6.24
CA GLY A 214 -5.46 4.54 5.04
C GLY A 214 -5.47 5.32 3.72
N ALA A 215 -4.92 6.55 3.64
CA ALA A 215 -4.86 7.31 2.38
C ALA A 215 -4.03 6.62 1.30
N GLU A 216 -2.97 5.88 1.67
CA GLU A 216 -2.17 5.12 0.68
C GLU A 216 -2.94 3.89 0.13
N GLU A 217 -4.12 3.57 0.67
CA GLU A 217 -5.09 2.63 0.09
C GLU A 217 -6.11 3.28 -0.87
N ARG A 218 -6.34 4.60 -0.72
CA ARG A 218 -7.27 5.36 -1.57
C ARG A 218 -6.52 5.83 -2.81
N ASP A 219 -6.86 5.26 -3.97
CA ASP A 219 -6.31 5.64 -5.27
C ASP A 219 -6.32 7.18 -5.42
N GLU A 220 -5.16 7.81 -5.57
CA GLU A 220 -4.99 9.28 -5.72
C GLU A 220 -5.79 9.87 -6.90
N LYS A 221 -6.36 9.01 -7.76
CA LYS A 221 -7.24 9.38 -8.86
C LYS A 221 -8.60 9.95 -8.43
N LEU A 222 -8.99 9.86 -7.16
CA LEU A 222 -10.20 10.51 -6.63
C LEU A 222 -9.86 11.51 -5.51
N LYS A 223 -9.16 12.60 -5.85
CA LYS A 223 -9.44 13.85 -5.14
C LYS A 223 -10.78 14.40 -5.66
N PRO A 224 -11.79 14.67 -4.82
CA PRO A 224 -12.87 15.54 -5.24
C PRO A 224 -12.25 16.90 -5.52
N THR A 225 -12.13 17.24 -6.80
CA THR A 225 -11.89 18.61 -7.25
C THR A 225 -13.17 19.39 -7.00
N THR A 226 -13.40 19.81 -5.76
CA THR A 226 -14.25 20.96 -5.41
C THR A 226 -14.23 21.18 -3.90
N GLU A 227 -13.73 22.33 -3.49
CA GLU A 227 -14.13 22.97 -2.23
C GLU A 227 -15.63 23.25 -2.29
N HIS A 228 -16.47 22.28 -1.95
CA HIS A 228 -17.89 22.53 -1.70
C HIS A 228 -18.28 22.03 -0.32
N GLN A 229 -18.55 23.03 0.52
CA GLN A 229 -19.17 23.01 1.83
C GLN A 229 -19.96 21.74 2.13
N ALA A 230 -19.52 21.05 3.19
CA ALA A 230 -20.27 20.01 3.87
C ALA A 230 -21.71 20.47 4.13
N SER A 231 -22.67 19.90 3.40
CA SER A 231 -24.09 20.01 3.71
C SER A 231 -24.53 18.71 4.37
N ASN A 232 -24.97 18.86 5.62
CA ASN A 232 -25.45 17.78 6.48
C ASN A 232 -26.70 17.12 5.89
N VAL A 233 -26.65 15.82 5.60
CA VAL A 233 -27.83 14.98 5.48
C VAL A 233 -27.60 13.72 6.32
N VAL A 234 -28.38 13.61 7.39
CA VAL A 234 -28.37 12.51 8.35
C VAL A 234 -29.03 11.27 7.72
N GLY A 235 -28.37 10.12 7.79
CA GLY A 235 -28.92 8.81 7.49
C GLY A 235 -28.44 7.76 8.49
N GLU A 236 -29.39 7.11 9.16
CA GLU A 236 -29.18 6.04 10.14
C GLU A 236 -28.59 4.78 9.48
N GLN A 237 -27.27 4.59 9.52
CA GLN A 237 -26.60 3.29 9.44
C GLN A 237 -25.10 3.47 9.67
N GLY A 238 -24.63 3.14 10.88
CA GLY A 238 -23.32 2.52 11.15
C GLY A 238 -22.01 3.11 10.60
N VAL A 239 -21.97 4.29 10.01
CA VAL A 239 -20.74 5.01 9.67
C VAL A 239 -20.42 5.95 10.83
N VAL A 240 -19.33 5.67 11.54
CA VAL A 240 -18.80 6.62 12.52
C VAL A 240 -18.27 7.80 11.73
N ASP A 241 -19.01 8.90 11.78
CA ASP A 241 -18.61 10.19 11.23
C ASP A 241 -17.38 10.66 12.02
N PHE A 242 -16.19 10.43 11.46
CA PHE A 242 -14.94 10.91 12.04
C PHE A 242 -14.91 12.42 11.85
N LYS A 243 -15.25 13.18 12.89
CA LYS A 243 -14.61 14.50 13.05
C LYS A 243 -13.11 14.22 13.05
N GLU A 244 -12.41 14.65 11.99
CA GLU A 244 -10.96 14.56 11.89
C GLU A 244 -10.36 15.30 13.10
N ASP A 245 -10.03 14.53 14.13
CA ASP A 245 -9.24 14.99 15.26
C ASP A 245 -7.83 15.26 14.73
N LEU A 246 -7.51 16.55 14.55
CA LEU A 246 -6.27 17.06 13.95
C LEU A 246 -5.01 16.79 14.80
N SER A 247 -5.08 15.85 15.74
CA SER A 247 -3.99 15.48 16.65
C SER A 247 -3.30 14.16 16.29
N TRP A 248 -3.86 13.40 15.34
CA TRP A 248 -3.37 12.07 14.96
C TRP A 248 -2.51 12.11 13.70
N VAL A 249 -1.38 11.39 13.75
CA VAL A 249 -0.51 11.10 12.60
C VAL A 249 -0.52 9.59 12.30
N THR A 250 0.00 9.21 11.14
CA THR A 250 0.14 7.80 10.76
C THR A 250 1.59 7.39 10.88
N ARG A 251 1.86 6.29 11.61
CA ARG A 251 3.13 5.58 11.55
C ARG A 251 3.01 4.39 10.62
N SER A 252 4.03 4.19 9.80
CA SER A 252 4.05 3.10 8.81
C SER A 252 5.39 2.38 8.75
N LEU A 253 5.33 1.06 8.53
CA LEU A 253 6.49 0.20 8.29
C LEU A 253 6.61 -0.07 6.78
N HIS A 254 7.83 0.06 6.26
CA HIS A 254 8.16 -0.20 4.86
C HIS A 254 9.44 -1.04 4.78
N PHE A 255 9.56 -1.83 3.72
CA PHE A 255 10.80 -2.54 3.38
C PHE A 255 11.46 -1.85 2.19
N GLU A 256 12.79 -1.68 2.21
CA GLU A 256 13.54 -1.09 1.09
C GLU A 256 13.39 -1.91 -0.19
N SER A 257 13.34 -3.24 -0.08
CA SER A 257 13.12 -4.15 -1.21
C SER A 257 11.78 -3.98 -1.91
N SER A 258 10.82 -3.36 -1.23
CA SER A 258 9.48 -3.08 -1.74
C SER A 258 9.04 -1.70 -1.24
N ILE A 259 9.91 -0.71 -1.45
CA ILE A 259 9.64 0.66 -1.03
C ILE A 259 8.29 1.13 -1.59
N GLY A 260 7.57 2.03 -0.92
CA GLY A 260 6.22 2.42 -1.35
C GLY A 260 5.11 1.38 -1.17
N VAL A 261 5.42 0.16 -0.72
CA VAL A 261 4.42 -0.80 -0.23
C VAL A 261 4.43 -0.77 1.30
N VAL A 262 3.34 -0.25 1.87
CA VAL A 262 3.13 -0.21 3.31
C VAL A 262 2.92 -1.64 3.84
N GLN A 263 3.73 -2.04 4.81
CA GLN A 263 3.63 -3.36 5.47
C GLN A 263 2.74 -3.30 6.72
N THR A 264 2.75 -2.16 7.41
CA THR A 264 1.90 -1.92 8.58
C THR A 264 1.64 -0.43 8.71
N GLU A 265 0.44 -0.04 9.15
CA GLU A 265 0.14 1.32 9.57
C GLU A 265 -0.71 1.36 10.84
N VAL A 266 -0.42 2.33 11.71
CA VAL A 266 -1.15 2.57 12.96
C VAL A 266 -1.27 4.08 13.16
N ARG A 267 -2.43 4.52 13.68
CA ARG A 267 -2.61 5.91 14.11
C ARG A 267 -1.87 6.15 15.42
N TYR A 268 -1.11 7.23 15.47
CA TYR A 268 -0.32 7.63 16.63
C TYR A 268 -0.63 9.08 16.99
N HIS A 269 -0.78 9.35 18.29
CA HIS A 269 -0.96 10.70 18.82
C HIS A 269 0.37 11.17 19.42
N PRO A 270 1.09 12.11 18.80
CA PRO A 270 2.44 12.50 19.23
C PRO A 270 2.53 13.08 20.64
N GLU A 271 1.56 13.93 21.03
CA GLU A 271 1.59 14.58 22.34
C GLU A 271 1.25 13.61 23.49
N GLU A 272 0.19 12.80 23.33
CA GLU A 272 -0.21 11.77 24.30
C GLU A 272 0.68 10.51 24.26
N GLN A 273 1.52 10.36 23.24
CA GLN A 273 2.31 9.15 22.96
C GLN A 273 1.46 7.88 22.94
N ARG A 274 0.29 7.96 22.31
CA ARG A 274 -0.72 6.91 22.32
C ARG A 274 -0.96 6.35 20.92
N PHE A 275 -1.19 5.04 20.85
CA PHE A 275 -1.59 4.34 19.63
C PHE A 275 -3.10 4.08 19.62
N ASP A 276 -3.71 4.21 18.46
CA ASP A 276 -5.11 3.82 18.24
C ASP A 276 -5.16 2.51 17.44
N HIS A 277 -5.39 1.42 18.20
CA HIS A 277 -5.58 0.05 17.70
C HIS A 277 -7.05 -0.29 17.46
N SER A 278 -7.97 0.67 17.58
CA SER A 278 -9.39 0.43 17.29
C SER A 278 -9.70 0.48 15.79
N CYS A 279 -8.78 1.00 14.99
CA CYS A 279 -8.89 1.13 13.55
C CYS A 279 -7.83 0.28 12.83
N LEU A 280 -8.23 -0.31 11.70
CA LEU A 280 -7.33 -1.01 10.79
C LEU A 280 -7.25 -0.24 9.49
N GLY A 281 -6.02 0.07 9.08
CA GLY A 281 -5.73 0.81 7.86
C GLY A 281 -5.98 0.01 6.58
N PHE A 282 -5.72 -1.31 6.64
CA PHE A 282 -5.81 -2.19 5.48
C PHE A 282 -7.16 -2.89 5.35
N GLY A 283 -7.77 -2.82 4.16
CA GLY A 283 -9.01 -3.54 3.84
C GLY A 283 -8.92 -5.06 4.07
N VAL A 284 -7.75 -5.68 3.85
CA VAL A 284 -7.55 -7.11 4.13
C VAL A 284 -7.58 -7.42 5.64
N HIS A 285 -7.01 -6.56 6.49
CA HIS A 285 -7.06 -6.74 7.95
C HIS A 285 -8.47 -6.56 8.48
N GLN A 286 -9.21 -5.59 7.95
CA GLN A 286 -10.63 -5.42 8.24
C GLN A 286 -11.43 -6.68 7.87
N SER A 287 -11.09 -7.29 6.73
CA SER A 287 -11.74 -8.52 6.25
C SER A 287 -11.43 -9.74 7.12
N PHE A 288 -10.19 -9.90 7.61
CA PHE A 288 -9.86 -10.94 8.59
C PHE A 288 -10.70 -10.81 9.87
N LEU A 289 -10.81 -9.58 10.41
CA LEU A 289 -11.62 -9.32 11.60
C LEU A 289 -13.11 -9.58 11.37
N GLN A 290 -13.63 -9.17 10.21
CA GLN A 290 -15.02 -9.39 9.85
C GLN A 290 -15.33 -10.89 9.64
N LEU A 291 -14.45 -11.62 8.96
CA LEU A 291 -14.54 -13.07 8.81
C LEU A 291 -14.62 -13.77 10.17
N LEU A 292 -13.81 -13.34 11.14
CA LEU A 292 -13.83 -13.89 12.49
C LEU A 292 -15.17 -13.64 13.20
N ARG A 293 -15.74 -12.44 13.07
CA ARG A 293 -17.05 -12.11 13.63
C ARG A 293 -18.15 -12.97 13.03
N GLU A 294 -18.13 -13.15 11.72
CA GLU A 294 -19.13 -13.97 11.02
C GLU A 294 -19.01 -15.45 11.34
N ALA A 295 -17.78 -15.97 11.42
CA ALA A 295 -17.50 -17.30 11.92
C ALA A 295 -18.04 -17.46 13.35
N SER A 296 -17.79 -16.49 14.23
CA SER A 296 -18.29 -16.52 15.62
C SER A 296 -19.81 -16.59 15.72
N LEU A 297 -20.53 -15.79 14.93
CA LEU A 297 -21.98 -15.74 14.90
C LEU A 297 -22.60 -16.97 14.21
N SER A 298 -22.04 -17.39 13.09
CA SER A 298 -22.61 -18.44 12.23
C SER A 298 -22.29 -19.85 12.70
N LEU A 299 -21.13 -20.01 13.33
CA LEU A 299 -20.55 -21.29 13.71
C LEU A 299 -20.66 -21.56 15.22
N LYS A 300 -21.25 -20.66 16.02
CA LYS A 300 -21.35 -20.83 17.49
C LYS A 300 -20.01 -21.27 18.08
N LEU A 301 -18.96 -20.44 17.91
CA LEU A 301 -17.69 -20.69 18.59
C LEU A 301 -17.97 -21.07 20.05
N PRO A 302 -17.30 -22.11 20.58
CA PRO A 302 -17.67 -22.68 21.85
C PRO A 302 -17.74 -21.59 22.93
N SER A 303 -18.88 -21.58 23.64
CA SER A 303 -19.16 -20.63 24.73
C SER A 303 -17.99 -20.60 25.72
N ALA A 304 -17.68 -19.41 26.25
CA ALA A 304 -16.71 -18.92 27.26
C ALA A 304 -15.90 -19.86 28.21
N HIS A 305 -15.95 -21.19 28.08
CA HIS A 305 -15.29 -22.19 28.90
C HIS A 305 -14.23 -23.03 28.16
N SER A 306 -14.03 -22.82 26.85
CA SER A 306 -12.89 -23.36 26.11
C SER A 306 -11.96 -22.23 25.69
N GLU A 307 -10.69 -22.32 26.08
CA GLU A 307 -9.65 -21.37 25.66
C GLU A 307 -9.54 -21.36 24.12
N THR A 308 -10.09 -20.31 23.50
CA THR A 308 -10.11 -20.17 22.04
C THR A 308 -8.94 -19.33 21.58
N THR A 309 -8.15 -19.88 20.65
CA THR A 309 -6.95 -19.25 20.11
C THR A 309 -7.17 -18.76 18.68
N VAL A 310 -6.63 -17.58 18.38
CA VAL A 310 -6.44 -17.09 17.00
C VAL A 310 -4.96 -17.04 16.71
N ALA A 311 -4.52 -17.61 15.59
CA ALA A 311 -3.15 -17.53 15.12
C ALA A 311 -3.03 -16.53 13.97
N VAL A 312 -2.08 -15.61 14.04
CA VAL A 312 -1.72 -14.67 12.99
C VAL A 312 -0.29 -14.98 12.56
N LEU A 313 -0.13 -15.51 11.35
CA LEU A 313 1.15 -15.83 10.75
C LEU A 313 1.58 -14.66 9.86
N GLY A 314 2.68 -13.99 10.21
CA GLY A 314 3.04 -12.68 9.69
C GLY A 314 2.50 -11.57 10.60
N GLY A 315 3.31 -11.14 11.56
CA GLY A 315 2.90 -10.13 12.55
C GLY A 315 3.07 -8.70 12.03
N GLY A 316 4.09 -8.47 11.19
CA GLY A 316 4.44 -7.13 10.75
C GLY A 316 4.67 -6.19 11.94
N GLY A 317 4.20 -4.95 11.84
CA GLY A 317 4.19 -4.01 12.97
C GLY A 317 3.08 -4.27 13.99
N GLY A 318 2.30 -5.36 13.87
CA GLY A 318 1.36 -5.80 14.90
C GLY A 318 -0.05 -5.21 14.84
N ALA A 319 -0.41 -4.45 13.79
CA ALA A 319 -1.72 -3.79 13.69
C ALA A 319 -2.91 -4.75 13.80
N LEU A 320 -2.90 -5.86 13.05
CA LEU A 320 -3.97 -6.86 13.07
C LEU A 320 -4.10 -7.55 14.45
N PRO A 321 -3.03 -8.12 15.04
CA PRO A 321 -3.09 -8.67 16.40
C PRO A 321 -3.58 -7.68 17.46
N MET A 322 -3.11 -6.43 17.44
CA MET A 322 -3.53 -5.43 18.42
C MET A 322 -4.99 -5.01 18.25
N ALA A 323 -5.48 -4.92 17.02
CA ALA A 323 -6.90 -4.68 16.75
C ALA A 323 -7.78 -5.87 17.20
N LEU A 324 -7.34 -7.11 16.95
CA LEU A 324 -8.02 -8.31 17.45
C LEU A 324 -8.11 -8.27 18.98
N HIS A 325 -7.01 -7.97 19.66
CA HIS A 325 -6.99 -7.82 21.12
C HIS A 325 -7.95 -6.71 21.60
N HIS A 326 -7.91 -5.53 20.97
CA HIS A 326 -8.79 -4.42 21.32
C HIS A 326 -10.27 -4.79 21.20
N VAL A 327 -10.66 -5.41 20.08
CA VAL A 327 -12.06 -5.81 19.82
C VAL A 327 -12.47 -6.94 20.76
N SER A 328 -11.64 -7.96 20.94
CA SER A 328 -11.94 -9.08 21.85
C SER A 328 -12.05 -8.61 23.31
N ALA A 329 -11.21 -7.69 23.76
CA ALA A 329 -11.31 -7.06 25.08
C ALA A 329 -12.65 -6.33 25.27
N ARG A 330 -13.09 -5.57 24.26
CA ARG A 330 -14.37 -4.86 24.27
C ARG A 330 -15.56 -5.82 24.25
N ASP A 331 -15.47 -6.88 23.45
CA ASP A 331 -16.50 -7.91 23.37
C ASP A 331 -16.58 -8.73 24.67
N HIS A 332 -15.46 -8.99 25.35
CA HIS A 332 -15.46 -9.63 26.67
C HIS A 332 -16.28 -8.82 27.69
N ALA A 333 -16.13 -7.49 27.70
CA ALA A 333 -16.90 -6.60 28.57
C ALA A 333 -18.39 -6.51 28.21
N THR A 334 -18.76 -6.76 26.95
CA THR A 334 -20.13 -6.60 26.44
C THR A 334 -20.83 -7.93 26.12
N HIS A 335 -20.16 -9.07 26.35
CA HIS A 335 -20.56 -10.40 25.87
C HIS A 335 -20.82 -10.45 24.35
N GLY A 336 -19.95 -9.78 23.59
CA GLY A 336 -19.97 -9.75 22.13
C GLY A 336 -19.47 -11.05 21.47
N PRO A 337 -19.52 -11.12 20.12
CA PRO A 337 -19.19 -12.33 19.36
C PRO A 337 -17.76 -12.82 19.55
N LEU A 338 -16.79 -11.93 19.82
CA LEU A 338 -15.39 -12.29 19.98
C LEU A 338 -14.95 -12.51 21.44
N ALA A 339 -15.90 -12.52 22.39
CA ALA A 339 -15.63 -12.61 23.83
C ALA A 339 -14.96 -13.93 24.27
N ALA A 340 -15.07 -14.98 23.44
CA ALA A 340 -14.48 -16.30 23.71
C ALA A 340 -12.98 -16.38 23.39
N ILE A 341 -12.43 -15.42 22.65
CA ILE A 341 -11.01 -15.38 22.30
C ILE A 341 -10.21 -15.02 23.56
N CYS A 342 -9.41 -15.96 24.02
CA CYS A 342 -8.57 -15.79 25.21
C CYS A 342 -7.09 -15.75 24.88
N LYS A 343 -6.71 -16.08 23.63
CA LYS A 343 -5.31 -16.14 23.20
C LYS A 343 -5.17 -15.74 21.72
N ILE A 344 -4.18 -14.91 21.43
CA ILE A 344 -3.77 -14.50 20.09
C ILE A 344 -2.30 -14.87 19.97
N VAL A 345 -1.97 -15.82 19.11
CA VAL A 345 -0.59 -16.19 18.81
C VAL A 345 -0.16 -15.44 17.56
N VAL A 346 0.93 -14.70 17.65
CA VAL A 346 1.52 -13.97 16.52
C VAL A 346 2.84 -14.64 16.17
N VAL A 347 3.02 -15.01 14.92
CA VAL A 347 4.28 -15.61 14.43
C VAL A 347 4.93 -14.63 13.48
N GLU A 348 6.10 -14.13 13.85
CA GLU A 348 6.91 -13.23 13.03
C GLU A 348 8.29 -13.85 12.84
N LYS A 349 8.81 -13.88 11.62
CA LYS A 349 10.08 -14.54 11.33
C LYS A 349 11.27 -13.63 11.65
N ASP A 350 11.09 -12.32 11.49
CA ASP A 350 12.18 -11.35 11.64
C ASP A 350 12.14 -10.68 13.03
N GLN A 351 13.17 -10.94 13.84
CA GLN A 351 13.33 -10.32 15.16
C GLN A 351 13.35 -8.79 15.09
N HIS A 352 13.93 -8.19 14.06
CA HIS A 352 13.97 -6.74 13.93
C HIS A 352 12.57 -6.17 13.66
N VAL A 353 11.74 -6.86 12.87
CA VAL A 353 10.34 -6.45 12.64
C VAL A 353 9.55 -6.51 13.94
N ALA A 354 9.73 -7.58 14.73
CA ALA A 354 9.15 -7.68 16.07
C ALA A 354 9.59 -6.52 16.98
N ASP A 355 10.89 -6.23 17.06
CA ASP A 355 11.41 -5.13 17.89
C ASP A 355 10.83 -3.76 17.48
N LEU A 356 10.67 -3.53 16.18
CA LEU A 356 10.02 -2.32 15.65
C LEU A 356 8.53 -2.27 16.01
N ALA A 357 7.82 -3.40 16.02
CA ALA A 357 6.42 -3.49 16.45
C ALA A 357 6.24 -2.95 17.88
N TYR A 358 7.07 -3.41 18.82
CA TYR A 358 7.05 -2.90 20.21
C TYR A 358 7.40 -1.41 20.27
N ARG A 359 8.47 -1.00 19.58
CA ARG A 359 9.04 0.35 19.72
C ARG A 359 8.20 1.44 19.05
N PHE A 360 7.66 1.17 17.87
CA PHE A 360 7.09 2.20 17.01
C PHE A 360 5.60 2.05 16.73
N PHE A 361 5.01 0.88 16.97
CA PHE A 361 3.62 0.58 16.62
C PHE A 361 2.74 0.24 17.82
N GLY A 362 3.30 0.25 19.04
CA GLY A 362 2.53 0.01 20.26
C GLY A 362 2.04 -1.43 20.38
N PHE A 363 2.77 -2.38 19.78
CA PHE A 363 2.56 -3.79 20.03
C PHE A 363 2.91 -4.12 21.49
N GLN A 364 2.08 -4.94 22.11
CA GLN A 364 2.27 -5.40 23.49
C GLN A 364 1.91 -6.88 23.56
N ASP A 365 2.76 -7.69 24.17
CA ASP A 365 2.44 -9.08 24.47
C ASP A 365 2.02 -9.25 25.94
N SER A 366 1.56 -10.45 26.29
CA SER A 366 1.12 -10.77 27.64
C SER A 366 2.24 -11.05 28.63
N ALA A 367 3.52 -10.93 28.25
CA ALA A 367 4.59 -10.90 29.23
C ALA A 367 4.57 -9.59 30.04
N GLU A 368 4.01 -8.51 29.49
CA GLU A 368 3.97 -7.18 30.13
C GLU A 368 2.68 -6.88 30.91
N PHE A 369 1.56 -7.55 30.60
CA PHE A 369 0.26 -7.31 31.26
C PHE A 369 -0.45 -8.63 31.63
N GLN A 370 -0.50 -8.94 32.92
CA GLN A 370 -1.29 -10.05 33.47
C GLN A 370 -2.64 -9.54 33.98
N SER A 371 -3.60 -9.30 33.07
CA SER A 371 -5.01 -9.21 33.45
C SER A 371 -5.71 -10.53 33.10
N PRO A 372 -6.25 -11.28 34.09
CA PRO A 372 -6.95 -12.54 33.82
C PRO A 372 -8.25 -12.37 33.01
N ALA A 373 -8.68 -11.14 32.73
CA ALA A 373 -9.91 -10.82 32.01
C ALA A 373 -9.70 -10.42 30.54
N LEU A 374 -8.46 -10.34 30.05
CA LEU A 374 -8.14 -9.92 28.68
C LEU A 374 -7.53 -11.06 27.86
N PRO A 375 -7.68 -11.05 26.51
CA PRO A 375 -7.04 -12.03 25.66
C PRO A 375 -5.52 -11.93 25.81
N ARG A 376 -4.84 -13.06 25.94
CA ARG A 376 -3.38 -13.10 25.99
C ARG A 376 -2.80 -12.98 24.59
N ILE A 377 -1.81 -12.12 24.37
CA ILE A 377 -1.02 -12.07 23.13
C ILE A 377 0.31 -12.78 23.38
N GLU A 378 0.65 -13.73 22.53
CA GLU A 378 1.92 -14.47 22.55
C GLU A 378 2.64 -14.25 21.22
N LEU A 379 3.79 -13.56 21.24
CA LEU A 379 4.65 -13.43 20.07
C LEU A 379 5.66 -14.57 20.02
N ARG A 380 5.77 -15.22 18.86
CA ARG A 380 6.78 -16.24 18.56
C ARG A 380 7.65 -15.74 17.41
N VAL A 381 8.95 -15.62 17.67
CA VAL A 381 9.92 -15.23 16.64
C VAL A 381 10.45 -16.49 15.96
N GLU A 382 9.73 -16.97 14.95
CA GLU A 382 10.03 -18.24 14.25
C GLU A 382 9.50 -18.25 12.81
N ASP A 383 9.92 -19.23 12.02
CA ASP A 383 9.37 -19.43 10.68
C ASP A 383 7.95 -19.99 10.77
N ALA A 384 6.96 -19.28 10.21
CA ALA A 384 5.56 -19.71 10.22
C ALA A 384 5.31 -21.06 9.54
N LEU A 385 6.22 -21.56 8.69
CA LEU A 385 6.14 -22.92 8.15
C LEU A 385 6.40 -23.99 9.23
N ALA A 386 7.13 -23.65 10.29
CA ALA A 386 7.41 -24.53 11.42
C ALA A 386 6.33 -24.47 12.51
N PHE A 387 5.40 -23.50 12.45
CA PHE A 387 4.38 -23.29 13.48
C PHE A 387 3.52 -24.52 13.79
N PHE A 388 3.24 -25.35 12.78
CA PHE A 388 2.46 -26.58 12.93
C PHE A 388 3.32 -27.85 13.07
N ALA A 389 4.65 -27.73 13.06
CA ALA A 389 5.54 -28.87 13.21
C ALA A 389 5.48 -29.41 14.65
N PRO A 390 5.58 -30.73 14.87
CA PRO A 390 5.72 -31.26 16.23
C PRO A 390 7.04 -30.73 16.83
N GLU A 391 6.99 -30.25 18.08
CA GLU A 391 8.19 -29.84 18.81
C GLU A 391 9.16 -31.03 18.90
N GLY A 392 10.26 -30.96 18.15
CA GLY A 392 11.31 -31.97 18.18
C GLY A 392 12.45 -31.48 19.06
N ASP A 393 12.65 -32.10 20.22
CA ASP A 393 13.92 -32.02 20.95
C ASP A 393 14.99 -32.77 20.13
N PRO A 394 16.04 -32.12 19.59
CA PRO A 394 17.01 -32.77 18.72
C PRO A 394 18.04 -33.63 19.49
N GLY A 395 17.67 -34.18 20.65
CA GLY A 395 18.62 -34.76 21.60
C GLY A 395 18.17 -35.95 22.44
N GLN A 396 16.97 -36.52 22.27
CA GLN A 396 16.58 -37.71 23.07
C GLN A 396 16.21 -38.90 22.20
N SER A 397 17.03 -39.94 22.34
CA SER A 397 16.83 -41.28 21.78
C SER A 397 15.50 -41.87 22.23
N GLU A 398 14.83 -42.53 21.28
CA GLU A 398 13.72 -43.47 21.45
C GLU A 398 13.78 -44.21 22.79
N SER A 399 12.98 -43.78 23.76
CA SER A 399 12.34 -44.68 24.74
C SER A 399 11.36 -43.90 25.61
N GLN A 400 10.17 -44.47 25.73
CA GLN A 400 9.08 -44.16 26.68
C GLN A 400 8.10 -43.09 26.23
N GLU A 401 7.10 -43.58 25.48
CA GLU A 401 5.72 -43.14 25.57
C GLU A 401 5.30 -43.05 27.05
N GLU A 402 5.11 -41.84 27.57
CA GLU A 402 4.15 -41.60 28.64
C GLU A 402 3.58 -40.18 28.48
N GLU A 403 2.25 -40.14 28.42
CA GLU A 403 1.39 -38.99 28.19
C GLU A 403 1.68 -37.80 29.11
N THR A 404 2.26 -36.74 28.55
CA THR A 404 1.89 -35.37 28.91
C THR A 404 1.41 -34.64 27.65
N GLN A 405 0.25 -35.04 27.15
CA GLN A 405 -0.48 -34.24 26.16
C GLN A 405 -0.96 -32.96 26.84
N GLN A 406 -0.21 -31.88 26.65
CA GLN A 406 -0.72 -30.53 26.80
C GLN A 406 -2.06 -30.46 26.03
N PRO A 407 -3.15 -29.92 26.62
CA PRO A 407 -4.38 -29.73 25.87
C PRO A 407 -4.04 -28.87 24.66
N LYS A 408 -4.20 -29.40 23.44
CA LYS A 408 -4.08 -28.62 22.22
C LYS A 408 -5.10 -27.49 22.32
N ASP A 409 -4.64 -26.27 22.56
CA ASP A 409 -5.46 -25.06 22.52
C ASP A 409 -6.34 -25.12 21.26
N SER A 410 -7.66 -24.95 21.42
CA SER A 410 -8.57 -24.98 20.27
C SER A 410 -8.36 -23.73 19.42
N ILE A 411 -7.79 -23.89 18.22
CA ILE A 411 -7.59 -22.78 17.28
C ILE A 411 -8.90 -22.53 16.52
N ALA A 412 -9.50 -21.37 16.70
CA ALA A 412 -10.68 -20.95 15.95
C ALA A 412 -10.34 -20.43 14.55
N ALA A 413 -9.23 -19.69 14.45
CA ALA A 413 -8.82 -19.10 13.19
C ALA A 413 -7.31 -19.06 13.02
N VAL A 414 -6.85 -19.31 11.79
CA VAL A 414 -5.47 -19.07 11.35
C VAL A 414 -5.51 -18.04 10.22
N PHE A 415 -4.88 -16.90 10.43
CA PHE A 415 -4.70 -15.86 9.41
C PHE A 415 -3.27 -15.92 8.88
N VAL A 416 -3.12 -16.04 7.57
CA VAL A 416 -1.83 -16.06 6.88
C VAL A 416 -1.65 -14.72 6.18
N ASP A 417 -0.88 -13.85 6.80
CA ASP A 417 -0.59 -12.48 6.37
C ASP A 417 0.92 -12.28 6.13
N ILE A 418 1.49 -13.13 5.27
CA ILE A 418 2.93 -13.17 5.00
C ILE A 418 3.21 -12.60 3.62
N ALA A 419 3.88 -11.46 3.57
CA ALA A 419 4.32 -10.84 2.32
C ALA A 419 5.26 -11.76 1.51
N GLY A 420 5.01 -11.87 0.20
CA GLY A 420 5.96 -12.45 -0.75
C GLY A 420 7.01 -11.42 -1.21
N ALA A 421 8.16 -11.88 -1.72
CA ALA A 421 9.15 -11.00 -2.33
C ALA A 421 8.55 -10.29 -3.56
N ALA A 422 8.79 -8.98 -3.70
CA ALA A 422 8.39 -8.22 -4.87
C ALA A 422 9.09 -8.76 -6.13
N LEU A 423 8.34 -9.10 -7.17
CA LEU A 423 8.91 -9.47 -8.47
C LEU A 423 9.46 -8.22 -9.17
N PRO A 424 10.65 -8.26 -9.79
CA PRO A 424 11.11 -7.20 -10.66
C PRO A 424 10.20 -7.11 -11.90
N GLU A 425 9.87 -5.89 -12.34
CA GLU A 425 9.01 -5.59 -13.51
C GLU A 425 9.51 -6.18 -14.85
N SER A 426 10.66 -6.87 -14.90
CA SER A 426 11.36 -7.29 -16.12
C SER A 426 11.03 -8.70 -16.61
N SER A 427 10.20 -9.50 -15.93
CA SER A 427 9.84 -10.83 -16.43
C SER A 427 8.68 -10.75 -17.43
N SER A 428 9.00 -10.74 -18.72
CA SER A 428 8.08 -10.93 -19.85
C SER A 428 7.55 -12.37 -19.97
N SER A 429 7.36 -13.09 -18.85
CA SER A 429 6.83 -14.45 -18.84
C SER A 429 5.36 -14.42 -18.42
N ASP A 430 4.49 -14.91 -19.30
CA ASP A 430 3.02 -15.09 -19.18
C ASP A 430 2.54 -15.96 -17.99
N ALA A 431 3.40 -16.25 -17.01
CA ALA A 431 3.00 -16.91 -15.77
C ALA A 431 2.78 -15.84 -14.69
N GLY A 432 1.52 -15.48 -14.45
CA GLY A 432 1.09 -14.59 -13.36
C GLY A 432 1.40 -15.21 -11.99
N LEU A 433 2.66 -15.15 -11.57
CA LEU A 433 3.14 -15.84 -10.38
C LEU A 433 2.99 -14.94 -9.15
N MET A 434 2.00 -15.33 -8.34
CA MET A 434 1.59 -14.84 -7.02
C MET A 434 2.58 -13.92 -6.27
N LEU A 435 2.07 -12.76 -5.86
CA LEU A 435 2.66 -11.96 -4.81
C LEU A 435 1.89 -12.29 -3.51
N THR A 436 2.48 -12.89 -2.49
CA THR A 436 1.79 -13.14 -1.19
C THR A 436 0.62 -14.17 -1.25
N PRO A 437 0.62 -15.20 -0.38
CA PRO A 437 1.78 -15.65 0.39
C PRO A 437 2.81 -16.35 -0.53
N PRO A 438 4.06 -16.54 -0.08
CA PRO A 438 5.01 -17.41 -0.78
C PRO A 438 4.42 -18.80 -1.08
N PRO A 439 4.76 -19.46 -2.21
CA PRO A 439 4.16 -20.74 -2.61
C PRO A 439 4.18 -21.84 -1.55
N ALA A 440 5.15 -21.83 -0.64
CA ALA A 440 5.24 -22.77 0.47
C ALA A 440 4.00 -22.75 1.39
N PHE A 441 3.35 -21.59 1.57
CA PHE A 441 2.13 -21.42 2.38
C PHE A 441 0.85 -21.88 1.68
N LEU A 442 0.95 -22.28 0.41
CA LEU A 442 -0.10 -22.97 -0.34
C LEU A 442 0.26 -24.43 -0.64
N SER A 443 1.39 -24.91 -0.11
CA SER A 443 1.78 -26.31 -0.27
C SER A 443 0.75 -27.24 0.39
N GLY A 444 0.53 -28.42 -0.19
CA GLY A 444 -0.45 -29.35 0.34
C GLY A 444 -0.15 -29.81 1.78
N SER A 445 1.12 -29.85 2.18
CA SER A 445 1.54 -30.13 3.55
C SER A 445 1.14 -29.03 4.52
N PHE A 446 1.38 -27.75 4.15
CA PHE A 446 1.03 -26.62 4.99
C PHE A 446 -0.50 -26.49 5.13
N VAL A 447 -1.23 -26.55 4.01
CA VAL A 447 -2.70 -26.45 4.00
C VAL A 447 -3.33 -27.55 4.86
N LYS A 448 -2.86 -28.80 4.75
CA LYS A 448 -3.33 -29.90 5.60
C LYS A 448 -3.04 -29.65 7.08
N ALA A 449 -1.85 -29.16 7.41
CA ALA A 449 -1.47 -28.89 8.79
C ALA A 449 -2.34 -27.78 9.40
N ALA A 450 -2.52 -26.66 8.69
CA ALA A 450 -3.35 -25.55 9.13
C ALA A 450 -4.83 -25.95 9.32
N LEU A 451 -5.40 -26.68 8.36
CA LEU A 451 -6.79 -27.16 8.45
C LEU A 451 -6.99 -28.21 9.55
N SER A 452 -5.97 -29.01 9.86
CA SER A 452 -6.03 -29.98 10.96
C SER A 452 -5.86 -29.32 12.33
N ALA A 453 -5.32 -28.10 12.38
CA ALA A 453 -5.12 -27.36 13.61
C ALA A 453 -6.36 -26.57 14.05
N VAL A 454 -7.21 -26.15 13.11
CA VAL A 454 -8.44 -25.41 13.41
C VAL A 454 -9.60 -26.30 13.85
N LEU A 455 -10.59 -25.71 14.52
CA LEU A 455 -11.76 -26.40 15.02
C LEU A 455 -12.52 -27.18 13.91
N PRO A 456 -12.80 -28.51 14.07
CA PRO A 456 -13.34 -29.37 13.00
C PRO A 456 -14.69 -28.99 12.39
N LEU A 457 -15.49 -28.13 13.05
CA LEU A 457 -16.82 -27.72 12.57
C LEU A 457 -16.97 -26.21 12.40
N HIS A 458 -16.02 -25.43 12.92
CA HIS A 458 -16.16 -23.98 13.12
C HIS A 458 -14.86 -23.21 12.86
N GLY A 459 -13.81 -23.91 12.46
CA GLY A 459 -12.48 -23.37 12.23
C GLY A 459 -12.36 -22.71 10.86
N VAL A 460 -11.59 -21.64 10.80
CA VAL A 460 -11.29 -20.93 9.55
C VAL A 460 -9.78 -20.81 9.36
N VAL A 461 -9.34 -20.99 8.12
CA VAL A 461 -8.01 -20.58 7.67
C VAL A 461 -8.21 -19.58 6.55
N ALA A 462 -7.54 -18.43 6.62
CA ALA A 462 -7.65 -17.41 5.59
C ALA A 462 -6.27 -16.87 5.21
N TRP A 463 -6.07 -16.60 3.92
CA TRP A 463 -4.82 -16.13 3.34
C TRP A 463 -5.03 -14.76 2.68
N ASN A 464 -4.17 -13.80 3.02
CA ASN A 464 -4.01 -12.57 2.25
C ASN A 464 -3.30 -12.91 0.94
N VAL A 465 -3.94 -12.63 -0.19
CA VAL A 465 -3.42 -12.96 -1.52
C VAL A 465 -3.28 -11.69 -2.36
N LEU A 466 -2.08 -11.42 -2.88
CA LEU A 466 -1.84 -10.33 -3.82
C LEU A 466 -1.58 -10.92 -5.23
N VAL A 467 -2.33 -10.49 -6.22
CA VAL A 467 -2.18 -10.99 -7.59
C VAL A 467 -1.92 -9.84 -8.54
N SER A 468 -1.07 -10.07 -9.54
CA SER A 468 -0.92 -9.11 -10.62
C SER A 468 -2.23 -9.04 -11.42
N SER A 469 -2.55 -7.88 -11.99
CA SER A 469 -3.75 -7.66 -12.81
C SER A 469 -3.72 -8.44 -14.12
N VAL A 470 -2.56 -8.99 -14.50
CA VAL A 470 -2.42 -9.90 -15.64
C VAL A 470 -2.78 -11.31 -15.17
N ASN A 471 -3.87 -11.86 -15.70
CA ASN A 471 -4.38 -13.21 -15.37
C ASN A 471 -4.83 -13.41 -13.91
N GLU A 472 -5.35 -12.35 -13.28
CA GLU A 472 -5.93 -12.37 -11.92
C GLU A 472 -6.84 -13.58 -11.65
N SER A 473 -7.82 -13.84 -12.51
CA SER A 473 -8.76 -14.95 -12.35
C SER A 473 -8.07 -16.30 -12.34
N ALA A 474 -7.13 -16.54 -13.26
CA ALA A 474 -6.41 -17.81 -13.35
C ALA A 474 -5.47 -18.03 -12.14
N ALA A 475 -4.87 -16.97 -11.61
CA ALA A 475 -4.03 -17.04 -10.42
C ALA A 475 -4.86 -17.38 -9.17
N LEU A 476 -6.03 -16.76 -9.01
CA LEU A 476 -6.94 -17.04 -7.89
C LEU A 476 -7.53 -18.45 -7.98
N GLU A 477 -7.95 -18.89 -9.18
CA GLU A 477 -8.41 -20.26 -9.42
C GLU A 477 -7.31 -21.27 -9.09
N SER A 478 -6.09 -21.06 -9.57
CA SER A 478 -4.96 -21.94 -9.26
C SER A 478 -4.66 -22.04 -7.76
N ALA A 479 -4.79 -20.94 -7.01
CA ALA A 479 -4.58 -20.93 -5.57
C ALA A 479 -5.71 -21.68 -4.83
N ALA A 480 -6.96 -21.46 -5.24
CA ALA A 480 -8.13 -22.17 -4.69
C ALA A 480 -8.05 -23.68 -4.98
N ASP A 481 -7.66 -24.06 -6.20
CA ASP A 481 -7.46 -25.45 -6.61
C ASP A 481 -6.34 -26.13 -5.82
N ALA A 482 -5.24 -25.42 -5.53
CA ALA A 482 -4.16 -25.94 -4.69
C ALA A 482 -4.65 -26.28 -3.27
N ILE A 483 -5.48 -25.42 -2.67
CA ILE A 483 -6.11 -25.69 -1.37
C ILE A 483 -7.09 -26.86 -1.47
N ALA A 484 -7.95 -26.89 -2.49
CA ALA A 484 -8.91 -27.96 -2.69
C ALA A 484 -8.23 -29.32 -2.87
N ALA A 485 -7.16 -29.39 -3.67
CA ALA A 485 -6.37 -30.59 -3.89
C ALA A 485 -5.67 -31.07 -2.61
N ALA A 486 -5.24 -30.15 -1.74
CA ALA A 486 -4.66 -30.49 -0.45
C ALA A 486 -5.68 -31.12 0.51
N ILE A 487 -6.95 -30.73 0.43
CA ILE A 487 -8.03 -31.29 1.26
C ILE A 487 -8.38 -32.73 0.83
N GLY A 488 -8.32 -33.01 -0.47
CA GLY A 488 -8.69 -34.30 -1.07
C GLY A 488 -10.21 -34.44 -1.29
N ASP A 489 -10.59 -35.24 -2.29
CA ASP A 489 -11.97 -35.33 -2.80
C ASP A 489 -13.01 -35.77 -1.76
N ASP A 490 -12.63 -36.58 -0.76
CA ASP A 490 -13.56 -37.10 0.27
C ASP A 490 -14.06 -36.03 1.24
N LEU A 491 -13.25 -35.01 1.55
CA LEU A 491 -13.59 -33.94 2.50
C LEU A 491 -14.32 -32.77 1.83
N THR A 492 -14.07 -32.53 0.54
CA THR A 492 -14.77 -31.54 -0.28
C THR A 492 -16.14 -32.06 -0.74
N SER A 493 -16.23 -33.31 -1.23
CA SER A 493 -17.49 -33.92 -1.68
C SER A 493 -18.48 -34.22 -0.55
N SER A 494 -17.99 -34.42 0.68
CA SER A 494 -18.83 -34.53 1.89
C SER A 494 -19.31 -33.19 2.44
N GLY A 495 -18.90 -32.06 1.85
CA GLY A 495 -19.26 -30.71 2.29
C GLY A 495 -18.65 -30.30 3.64
N ARG A 496 -17.59 -30.99 4.09
CA ARG A 496 -16.98 -30.71 5.40
C ARG A 496 -16.06 -29.50 5.40
N ILE A 497 -15.46 -29.16 4.27
CA ILE A 497 -14.62 -27.97 4.10
C ILE A 497 -15.04 -27.24 2.82
N SER A 498 -15.25 -25.93 2.91
CA SER A 498 -15.49 -25.07 1.76
C SER A 498 -14.34 -24.11 1.53
N VAL A 499 -13.92 -23.96 0.26
CA VAL A 499 -12.95 -22.97 -0.18
C VAL A 499 -13.69 -21.84 -0.88
N SER A 500 -13.35 -20.60 -0.57
CA SER A 500 -14.03 -19.42 -1.10
C SER A 500 -13.05 -18.26 -1.27
N VAL A 501 -13.32 -17.41 -2.26
CA VAL A 501 -12.49 -16.25 -2.59
C VAL A 501 -13.32 -14.99 -2.37
N LEU A 502 -12.78 -14.04 -1.63
CA LEU A 502 -13.41 -12.77 -1.31
C LEU A 502 -12.54 -11.61 -1.81
N GLY A 503 -13.13 -10.66 -2.53
CA GLY A 503 -12.43 -9.50 -3.04
C GLY A 503 -12.92 -9.01 -4.40
N PRO A 504 -12.17 -8.09 -5.03
CA PRO A 504 -10.89 -7.54 -4.55
C PRO A 504 -11.11 -6.54 -3.41
N MET A 505 -10.28 -6.60 -2.36
CA MET A 505 -10.22 -5.59 -1.30
C MET A 505 -9.55 -4.30 -1.75
N ARG A 506 -8.61 -4.45 -2.69
CA ARG A 506 -7.82 -3.34 -3.24
C ARG A 506 -7.45 -3.64 -4.69
N ARG A 507 -7.39 -2.61 -5.52
CA ARG A 507 -6.78 -2.62 -6.86
C ARG A 507 -5.82 -1.44 -6.97
N THR A 508 -4.52 -1.67 -7.03
CA THR A 508 -3.52 -0.60 -7.16
C THR A 508 -2.33 -1.04 -8.01
N GLY A 509 -1.86 -0.16 -8.90
CA GLY A 509 -0.58 -0.35 -9.58
C GLY A 509 -0.45 -1.63 -10.43
N GLY A 510 -1.56 -2.16 -10.95
CA GLY A 510 -1.55 -3.43 -11.67
C GLY A 510 -1.46 -4.66 -10.77
N CYS A 511 -1.83 -4.53 -9.49
CA CYS A 511 -2.06 -5.64 -8.57
C CYS A 511 -3.44 -5.49 -7.91
N SER A 512 -3.98 -6.61 -7.43
CA SER A 512 -5.21 -6.66 -6.65
C SER A 512 -5.04 -7.57 -5.44
N GLN A 513 -5.68 -7.20 -4.34
CA GLN A 513 -5.59 -7.90 -3.07
C GLN A 513 -6.90 -8.62 -2.76
N TRP A 514 -6.80 -9.87 -2.34
CA TRP A 514 -7.91 -10.80 -2.14
C TRP A 514 -7.73 -11.56 -0.84
N LEU A 515 -8.82 -12.13 -0.35
CA LEU A 515 -8.85 -13.03 0.78
C LEU A 515 -9.31 -14.41 0.31
N LEU A 516 -8.44 -15.40 0.41
CA LEU A 516 -8.76 -16.80 0.15
C LEU A 516 -9.09 -17.47 1.48
N ILE A 517 -10.22 -18.17 1.56
CA ILE A 517 -10.79 -18.66 2.82
C ILE A 517 -11.10 -20.14 2.69
N ALA A 518 -10.64 -20.94 3.65
CA ALA A 518 -11.05 -22.32 3.84
C ALA A 518 -11.74 -22.46 5.21
N SER A 519 -12.99 -22.89 5.22
CA SER A 519 -13.78 -23.04 6.45
C SER A 519 -14.23 -24.48 6.66
N ALA A 520 -14.09 -24.97 7.90
CA ALA A 520 -14.66 -26.23 8.32
C ALA A 520 -16.16 -26.03 8.61
N GLY A 521 -17.03 -26.84 7.99
CA GLY A 521 -18.50 -26.75 8.06
C GLY A 521 -19.14 -26.25 6.77
N ALA A 522 -20.24 -26.87 6.35
CA ALA A 522 -20.92 -26.68 5.05
C ALA A 522 -21.64 -25.31 4.85
N ARG A 523 -21.27 -24.26 5.59
CA ARG A 523 -21.92 -22.94 5.47
C ARG A 523 -21.03 -21.99 4.67
N ASN A 524 -21.59 -21.48 3.58
CA ASN A 524 -20.96 -20.41 2.81
C ASN A 524 -20.96 -19.12 3.65
N LEU A 525 -19.81 -18.78 4.23
CA LEU A 525 -19.62 -17.59 5.07
C LEU A 525 -19.68 -16.28 4.25
N LEU A 526 -19.69 -16.35 2.91
CA LEU A 526 -19.62 -15.17 2.04
C LEU A 526 -20.93 -14.38 1.90
N GLY A 527 -22.09 -14.95 2.26
CA GLY A 527 -23.40 -14.32 2.02
C GLY A 527 -23.70 -13.10 2.91
N SER A 528 -22.89 -12.84 3.93
CA SER A 528 -23.08 -11.81 4.96
C SER A 528 -22.04 -10.70 4.98
N LEU A 529 -20.95 -10.86 4.22
CA LEU A 529 -19.91 -9.84 4.14
C LEU A 529 -20.41 -8.65 3.32
N PRO A 530 -20.39 -7.41 3.86
CA PRO A 530 -20.74 -6.23 3.10
C PRO A 530 -19.68 -6.01 2.03
N ILE A 531 -19.92 -6.57 0.85
CA ILE A 531 -19.27 -6.15 -0.38
C ILE A 531 -19.96 -4.82 -0.71
N GLU A 532 -19.27 -3.68 -0.57
CA GLU A 532 -19.60 -2.57 -1.46
C GLU A 532 -19.20 -3.04 -2.86
N PRO A 533 -20.16 -3.29 -3.77
CA PRO A 533 -19.79 -3.57 -5.13
C PRO A 533 -19.13 -2.30 -5.62
N ALA A 534 -17.86 -2.39 -6.06
CA ALA A 534 -17.29 -1.38 -6.92
C ALA A 534 -18.35 -1.08 -7.99
N ALA A 535 -18.88 0.14 -7.98
CA ALA A 535 -20.05 0.51 -8.75
C ALA A 535 -19.93 -0.07 -10.16
N SER A 536 -20.75 -1.08 -10.46
CA SER A 536 -20.94 -1.50 -11.84
C SER A 536 -21.68 -0.36 -12.51
N ARG A 537 -20.91 0.58 -13.08
CA ARG A 537 -21.44 1.47 -14.10
C ARG A 537 -21.77 0.58 -15.28
N ASP A 538 -23.01 0.11 -15.29
CA ASP A 538 -23.67 -0.41 -16.47
C ASP A 538 -23.62 0.69 -17.55
N PRO A 539 -22.86 0.51 -18.64
CA PRO A 539 -22.77 1.51 -19.71
C PRO A 539 -24.08 1.68 -20.49
N SER A 540 -25.12 0.88 -20.18
CA SER A 540 -26.40 0.91 -20.89
C SER A 540 -27.48 1.79 -20.25
N LYS A 541 -27.19 2.47 -19.13
CA LYS A 541 -28.10 3.47 -18.53
C LYS A 541 -27.54 4.88 -18.62
N ILE A 542 -27.39 5.36 -19.86
CA ILE A 542 -27.52 6.78 -20.16
C ILE A 542 -28.91 6.93 -20.76
N ASP A 543 -29.89 7.27 -19.93
CA ASP A 543 -31.16 7.79 -20.41
C ASP A 543 -31.58 8.96 -19.52
N THR A 544 -31.51 10.14 -20.15
CA THR A 544 -32.50 11.23 -20.10
C THR A 544 -33.05 11.64 -18.73
N GLU A 545 -32.51 12.73 -18.19
CA GLU A 545 -33.19 14.04 -18.07
C GLU A 545 -32.20 15.16 -17.73
#